data_AF-A0A447U8B0-F1
#
_entry.id   AF-A0A447U8B0-F1
#
_cell.length_a   1.000
_cell.length_b   1.000
_cell.length_c   1.000
_cell.angle_alpha   90.00
_cell.angle_beta   90.00
_cell.angle_gamma   90.00
#
_symmetry.space_group_name_H-M   'P 1'
#
loop_
_entity.id
_entity.type
_entity.pdbx_description
1 polymer ?
#
loop_
_entity_poly.entity_id
_entity_poly.type
_entity_poly.pdbx_seq_one_letter_code
_entity_poly.pdbx_strand_id
1 'polypeptide(L)'
;MQIPCGILVDKFGQKIMLMAGFTLFIIGTLCIAKANGLTMIYIGSLMAGGGCASFFSSAYSLSSANVPQARRALANAIINSGSAIGMGIGLIGSSVLVKNMSMAWQNVLYIVAAILVIMLCVFTLIIRGKAKSDSAQAEKQTQTVTEDEKRAPLFSGLLCSVYFLYFCTCYGYYLIVTWLPSYLQTERGFDGGAIGLASALVAVVGVPGALFF
;
A
#
# COMPACT_ATOMS: atom_id res chain seq x y z
N MET A 1 3.57 11.87 2.45
CA MET A 1 4.24 11.21 3.58
C MET A 1 5.46 10.35 3.19
N GLN A 2 5.66 9.98 1.92
CA GLN A 2 6.77 9.10 1.53
C GLN A 2 8.17 9.73 1.64
N ILE A 3 8.33 11.02 1.33
CA ILE A 3 9.66 11.70 1.35
C ILE A 3 10.23 11.79 2.78
N PRO A 4 9.50 12.28 3.81
CA PRO A 4 10.02 12.30 5.18
C PRO A 4 10.25 10.88 5.73
N CYS A 5 9.40 9.92 5.38
CA CYS A 5 9.57 8.53 5.79
C CYS A 5 10.85 7.92 5.21
N GLY A 6 11.20 8.22 3.95
CA GLY A 6 12.46 7.78 3.34
C GLY A 6 13.68 8.28 4.12
N ILE A 7 13.71 9.58 4.44
CA ILE A 7 14.79 10.17 5.25
C ILE A 7 14.88 9.51 6.65
N LEU A 8 13.74 9.17 7.26
CA LEU A 8 13.71 8.45 8.53
C LEU A 8 14.17 6.98 8.39
N VAL A 9 13.85 6.30 7.28
CA VAL A 9 14.34 4.95 6.97
C VAL A 9 15.87 4.95 6.90
N ASP A 10 16.44 5.95 6.23
CA ASP A 10 17.89 6.07 6.04
C ASP A 10 18.60 6.37 7.37
N LYS A 11 17.97 7.15 8.26
CA LYS A 11 18.54 7.54 9.56
C LYS A 11 18.41 6.46 10.65
N PHE A 12 17.24 5.83 10.76
CA PHE A 12 16.93 4.87 11.84
C PHE A 12 17.11 3.41 11.43
N GLY A 13 17.34 3.15 10.14
CA GLY A 13 17.50 1.81 9.60
C GLY A 13 16.16 1.17 9.24
N GLN A 14 16.18 0.48 8.11
CA GLN A 14 15.02 -0.12 7.46
C GLN A 14 14.20 -1.05 8.37
N LYS A 15 14.87 -1.87 9.21
CA LYS A 15 14.16 -2.79 10.12
C LYS A 15 13.32 -2.04 11.15
N ILE A 16 13.85 -0.98 11.76
CA ILE A 16 13.17 -0.24 12.83
C ILE A 16 11.97 0.51 12.25
N MET A 17 12.16 1.15 11.10
CA MET A 17 11.10 1.92 10.46
C MET A 17 9.97 1.03 9.92
N LEU A 18 10.30 -0.15 9.39
CA LEU A 18 9.31 -1.15 9.00
C LEU A 18 8.48 -1.61 10.20
N MET A 19 9.12 -1.98 11.31
CA MET A 19 8.41 -2.41 12.52
C MET A 19 7.54 -1.30 13.12
N ALA A 20 8.04 -0.06 13.16
CA ALA A 20 7.29 1.09 13.63
C ALA A 20 6.06 1.36 12.74
N GLY A 21 6.22 1.26 11.42
CA GLY A 21 5.13 1.43 10.45
C GLY A 21 4.02 0.39 10.62
N PHE A 22 4.38 -0.90 10.69
CA PHE A 22 3.42 -1.97 10.95
C PHE A 22 2.72 -1.80 12.30
N THR A 23 3.45 -1.44 13.35
CA THR A 23 2.86 -1.22 14.68
C THR A 23 1.85 -0.07 14.65
N LEU A 24 2.20 1.05 14.01
CA LEU A 24 1.31 2.20 13.87
C LEU A 24 0.06 1.83 13.04
N PHE A 25 0.23 1.02 12.00
CA PHE A 25 -0.86 0.54 11.16
C PHE A 25 -1.83 -0.37 11.93
N ILE A 26 -1.30 -1.30 12.75
CA ILE A 26 -2.10 -2.17 13.60
C ILE A 26 -2.90 -1.34 14.61
N ILE A 27 -2.26 -0.37 15.27
CA ILE A 27 -2.94 0.52 16.23
C ILE A 27 -4.04 1.33 15.54
N GLY A 28 -3.75 1.91 14.37
CA GLY A 28 -4.76 2.64 13.58
C GLY A 28 -5.95 1.76 13.21
N THR A 29 -5.69 0.55 12.72
CA THR A 29 -6.73 -0.43 12.34
C THR A 29 -7.60 -0.84 13.53
N LEU A 30 -7.00 -1.11 14.69
CA LEU A 30 -7.72 -1.44 15.91
C LEU A 30 -8.52 -0.25 16.45
N CYS A 31 -8.01 0.98 16.30
CA CYS A 31 -8.73 2.20 16.66
C CYS A 31 -10.00 2.35 15.81
N ILE A 32 -9.92 2.09 14.51
CA ILE A 32 -11.10 2.09 13.62
C ILE A 32 -12.06 0.96 14.01
N ALA A 33 -11.56 -0.24 14.32
CA ALA A 33 -12.39 -1.38 14.72
C ALA A 33 -13.16 -1.15 16.03
N LYS A 34 -12.64 -0.31 16.93
CA LYS A 34 -13.28 0.08 18.20
C LYS A 34 -13.99 1.43 18.15
N ALA A 35 -14.10 2.04 16.97
CA ALA A 35 -14.61 3.39 16.84
C ALA A 35 -16.12 3.45 17.19
N ASN A 36 -16.45 4.30 18.18
CA ASN A 36 -17.83 4.63 18.54
C ASN A 36 -18.33 5.93 17.88
N GLY A 37 -17.51 6.55 17.03
CA GLY A 37 -17.85 7.80 16.35
C GLY A 37 -16.88 8.13 15.21
N LEU A 38 -17.32 9.01 14.30
CA LEU A 38 -16.58 9.37 13.09
C LEU A 38 -15.19 9.95 13.37
N THR A 39 -15.04 10.74 14.44
CA THR A 39 -13.75 11.32 14.84
C THR A 39 -12.69 10.24 15.09
N MET A 40 -13.08 9.14 15.74
CA MET A 40 -12.16 8.04 16.05
C MET A 40 -11.78 7.27 14.80
N ILE A 41 -12.69 7.15 13.84
CA ILE A 41 -12.40 6.60 12.50
C ILE A 41 -11.38 7.48 11.79
N TYR A 42 -11.57 8.81 11.75
CA TYR A 42 -10.62 9.71 11.10
C TYR A 42 -9.22 9.67 11.71
N ILE A 43 -9.13 9.67 13.05
CA ILE A 43 -7.84 9.55 13.75
C ILE A 43 -7.18 8.20 13.42
N GLY A 44 -7.95 7.10 13.49
CA GLY A 44 -7.46 5.78 13.13
C GLY A 44 -7.00 5.69 11.67
N SER A 45 -7.71 6.31 10.73
CA SER A 45 -7.36 6.38 9.32
C SER A 45 -6.09 7.21 9.09
N LEU A 46 -5.88 8.30 9.83
CA LEU A 46 -4.64 9.08 9.77
C LEU A 46 -3.44 8.25 10.27
N MET A 47 -3.61 7.52 11.38
CA MET A 47 -2.57 6.64 11.91
C MET A 47 -2.24 5.50 10.93
N ALA A 48 -3.26 4.84 10.38
CA ALA A 48 -3.11 3.80 9.37
C ALA A 48 -2.43 4.36 8.10
N GLY A 49 -2.82 5.54 7.63
CA GLY A 49 -2.18 6.21 6.50
C GLY A 49 -0.68 6.49 6.76
N GLY A 50 -0.34 6.93 7.97
CA GLY A 50 1.05 7.10 8.41
C GLY A 50 1.85 5.81 8.38
N GLY A 51 1.28 4.71 8.88
CA GLY A 51 1.92 3.39 8.87
C GLY A 51 2.17 2.83 7.46
N CYS A 52 1.22 3.04 6.54
CA CYS A 52 1.34 2.64 5.14
C CYS A 52 2.51 3.33 4.42
N ALA A 53 2.79 4.59 4.73
CA ALA A 53 3.88 5.33 4.09
C ALA A 53 5.26 4.68 4.34
N SER A 54 5.47 4.16 5.55
CA SER A 54 6.69 3.43 5.92
C SER A 54 6.82 2.09 5.19
N PHE A 55 5.70 1.42 4.90
CA PHE A 55 5.69 0.13 4.21
C PHE A 55 6.19 0.26 2.76
N PHE A 56 5.58 1.16 1.97
CA PHE A 56 5.97 1.34 0.57
C PHE A 56 7.43 1.79 0.44
N SER A 57 7.89 2.72 1.28
CA SER A 57 9.29 3.16 1.26
C SER A 57 10.26 2.00 1.57
N SER A 58 9.94 1.18 2.58
CA SER A 58 10.79 0.06 2.97
C SER A 58 10.76 -1.09 1.96
N ALA A 59 9.61 -1.41 1.38
CA ALA A 59 9.44 -2.50 0.41
C ALA A 59 10.19 -2.21 -0.90
N TYR A 60 10.04 -1.00 -1.45
CA TYR A 60 10.78 -0.60 -2.66
C TYR A 60 12.28 -0.48 -2.40
N SER A 61 12.70 0.04 -1.24
CA SER A 61 14.11 0.07 -0.86
C SER A 61 14.71 -1.35 -0.73
N LEU A 62 13.99 -2.29 -0.09
CA LEU A 62 14.46 -3.68 0.06
C LEU A 62 14.60 -4.39 -1.29
N SER A 63 13.61 -4.20 -2.17
CA SER A 63 13.63 -4.72 -3.54
C SER A 63 14.81 -4.17 -4.32
N SER A 64 15.05 -2.86 -4.25
CA SER A 64 16.18 -2.21 -4.92
C SER A 64 17.53 -2.73 -4.41
N ALA A 65 17.68 -2.93 -3.10
CA ALA A 65 18.95 -3.35 -2.50
C ALA A 65 19.29 -4.84 -2.71
N ASN A 66 18.28 -5.73 -2.81
CA ASN A 66 18.50 -7.18 -2.85
C ASN A 66 18.23 -7.81 -4.23
N VAL A 67 17.64 -7.07 -5.17
CA VAL A 67 17.31 -7.58 -6.51
C VAL A 67 18.21 -6.95 -7.58
N PRO A 68 18.91 -7.76 -8.40
CA PRO A 68 19.70 -7.26 -9.53
C PRO A 68 18.87 -6.39 -10.46
N GLN A 69 19.46 -5.34 -11.04
CA GLN A 69 18.77 -4.37 -11.89
C GLN A 69 17.94 -5.01 -13.02
N ALA A 70 18.47 -6.07 -13.65
CA ALA A 70 17.80 -6.84 -14.69
C ALA A 70 16.50 -7.55 -14.23
N ARG A 71 16.31 -7.77 -12.94
CA ARG A 71 15.12 -8.43 -12.35
C ARG A 71 14.26 -7.51 -11.50
N ARG A 72 14.61 -6.21 -11.37
CA ARG A 72 13.82 -5.24 -10.57
C ARG A 72 12.40 -5.06 -11.10
N ALA A 73 12.22 -5.07 -12.43
CA ALA A 73 10.89 -5.02 -13.03
C ALA A 73 10.02 -6.20 -12.58
N LEU A 74 10.59 -7.42 -12.55
CA LEU A 74 9.91 -8.63 -12.09
C LEU A 74 9.59 -8.56 -10.59
N ALA A 75 10.52 -8.07 -9.75
CA ALA A 75 10.27 -7.90 -8.32
C ALA A 75 9.15 -6.88 -8.04
N ASN A 76 9.14 -5.74 -8.77
CA ASN A 76 8.07 -4.75 -8.67
C ASN A 76 6.73 -5.31 -9.17
N ALA A 77 6.74 -6.11 -10.23
CA ALA A 77 5.54 -6.79 -10.71
C ALA A 77 4.96 -7.77 -9.69
N ILE A 78 5.82 -8.51 -8.96
CA ILE A 78 5.38 -9.38 -7.85
C ILE A 78 4.76 -8.55 -6.72
N ILE A 79 5.38 -7.44 -6.31
CA ILE A 79 4.86 -6.55 -5.26
C ILE A 79 3.49 -5.98 -5.65
N ASN A 80 3.35 -5.51 -6.88
CA ASN A 80 2.08 -4.99 -7.41
C ASN A 80 1.01 -6.09 -7.51
N SER A 81 1.39 -7.28 -7.98
CA SER A 81 0.48 -8.43 -8.06
C SER A 81 -0.01 -8.84 -6.67
N GLY A 82 0.88 -8.88 -5.67
CA GLY A 82 0.51 -9.16 -4.28
C GLY A 82 -0.45 -8.12 -3.71
N SER A 83 -0.25 -6.83 -4.04
CA SER A 83 -1.16 -5.75 -3.64
C SER A 83 -2.55 -5.91 -4.25
N ALA A 84 -2.63 -6.24 -5.54
CA ALA A 84 -3.90 -6.49 -6.23
C ALA A 84 -4.64 -7.72 -5.70
N ILE A 85 -3.91 -8.82 -5.43
CA ILE A 85 -4.47 -10.03 -4.81
C ILE A 85 -5.02 -9.70 -3.41
N GLY A 86 -4.23 -9.01 -2.58
CA GLY A 86 -4.64 -8.61 -1.24
C GLY A 86 -5.89 -7.72 -1.25
N MET A 87 -5.96 -6.80 -2.22
CA MET A 87 -7.14 -5.96 -2.44
C MET A 87 -8.37 -6.78 -2.84
N GLY A 88 -8.23 -7.73 -3.77
CA GLY A 88 -9.31 -8.63 -4.16
C GLY A 88 -9.81 -9.47 -2.98
N ILE A 89 -8.91 -10.08 -2.21
CA ILE A 89 -9.24 -10.84 -1.00
C ILE A 89 -9.94 -9.94 0.03
N GLY A 90 -9.47 -8.71 0.22
CA GLY A 90 -10.08 -7.74 1.12
C GLY A 90 -11.51 -7.35 0.73
N LEU A 91 -11.73 -7.03 -0.55
CA LEU A 91 -13.06 -6.66 -1.07
C LEU A 91 -14.05 -7.82 -1.05
N ILE A 92 -13.62 -9.02 -1.44
CA ILE A 92 -14.46 -10.22 -1.39
C ILE A 92 -14.71 -10.63 0.06
N GLY A 93 -13.66 -10.69 0.87
CA GLY A 93 -13.75 -11.07 2.28
C GLY A 93 -14.65 -10.13 3.08
N SER A 94 -14.52 -8.82 2.89
CA SER A 94 -15.41 -7.84 3.52
C SER A 94 -16.85 -7.98 3.06
N SER A 95 -17.09 -8.17 1.75
CA SER A 95 -18.45 -8.35 1.22
C SER A 95 -19.11 -9.63 1.76
N VAL A 96 -18.39 -10.75 1.81
CA VAL A 96 -18.94 -12.03 2.28
C VAL A 96 -19.18 -12.03 3.79
N LEU A 97 -18.22 -11.57 4.60
CA LEU A 97 -18.39 -11.54 6.06
C LEU A 97 -19.50 -10.58 6.49
N VAL A 98 -19.56 -9.39 5.88
CA VAL A 98 -20.52 -8.36 6.31
C VAL A 98 -21.91 -8.62 5.75
N LYS A 99 -22.05 -9.03 4.48
CA LYS A 99 -23.37 -9.23 3.87
C LYS A 99 -23.94 -10.63 4.02
N ASN A 100 -23.14 -11.69 3.84
CA ASN A 100 -23.67 -13.06 3.89
C ASN A 100 -23.74 -13.62 5.31
N MET A 101 -22.78 -13.28 6.18
CA MET A 101 -22.74 -13.75 7.57
C MET A 101 -23.35 -12.75 8.57
N SER A 102 -23.84 -11.59 8.10
CA SER A 102 -24.39 -10.51 8.94
C SER A 102 -23.47 -10.09 10.08
N MET A 103 -22.16 -10.29 9.93
CA MET A 103 -21.19 -9.91 10.95
C MET A 103 -20.96 -8.41 10.93
N ALA A 104 -20.74 -7.85 12.11
CA ALA A 104 -20.33 -6.46 12.27
C ALA A 104 -19.04 -6.21 11.46
N TRP A 105 -18.99 -5.12 10.69
CA TRP A 105 -17.86 -4.77 9.81
C TRP A 105 -16.53 -4.63 10.58
N GLN A 106 -16.61 -4.34 11.88
CA GLN A 106 -15.49 -4.31 12.81
C GLN A 106 -14.72 -5.65 12.85
N ASN A 107 -15.40 -6.78 12.66
CA ASN A 107 -14.78 -8.12 12.65
C ASN A 107 -13.77 -8.28 11.52
N VAL A 108 -14.04 -7.68 10.35
CA VAL A 108 -13.10 -7.69 9.22
C VAL A 108 -11.81 -6.96 9.61
N LEU A 109 -11.92 -5.84 10.31
CA LEU A 109 -10.75 -5.08 10.77
C LEU A 109 -9.96 -5.82 11.84
N TYR A 110 -10.62 -6.57 12.73
CA TYR A 110 -9.92 -7.43 13.69
C TYR A 110 -9.13 -8.55 13.01
N ILE A 111 -9.70 -9.18 11.98
CA ILE A 111 -9.01 -10.21 11.18
C ILE A 111 -7.79 -9.60 10.48
N VAL A 112 -7.95 -8.43 9.84
CA VAL A 112 -6.85 -7.72 9.20
C VAL A 112 -5.75 -7.37 10.22
N ALA A 113 -6.12 -6.86 11.39
CA ALA A 113 -5.18 -6.58 12.47
C ALA A 113 -4.43 -7.84 12.93
N ALA A 114 -5.11 -8.98 13.06
CA ALA A 114 -4.48 -10.24 13.41
C ALA A 114 -3.45 -10.71 12.37
N ILE A 115 -3.78 -10.62 11.08
CA ILE A 115 -2.87 -10.94 9.98
C ILE A 115 -1.62 -10.03 10.02
N LEU A 116 -1.82 -8.75 10.28
CA LEU A 116 -0.72 -7.78 10.38
C LEU A 116 0.18 -8.05 11.58
N VAL A 117 -0.37 -8.47 12.72
CA VAL A 117 0.42 -8.88 13.90
C VAL A 117 1.26 -10.11 13.58
N ILE A 118 0.68 -11.12 12.90
CA ILE A 118 1.43 -12.30 12.46
C ILE A 118 2.56 -11.88 11.52
N MET A 119 2.28 -11.03 10.54
CA MET A 119 3.29 -10.52 9.61
C MET A 119 4.39 -9.73 10.32
N LEU A 120 4.04 -8.90 11.30
CA LEU A 120 5.00 -8.18 12.12
C LEU A 120 5.93 -9.16 12.86
N CYS A 121 5.38 -10.21 13.49
CA CYS A 121 6.16 -11.26 14.15
C CYS A 121 7.07 -12.03 13.17
N VAL A 122 6.57 -12.36 11.99
CA VAL A 122 7.37 -13.02 10.95
C VAL A 122 8.52 -12.11 10.51
N PHE A 123 8.25 -10.82 10.27
CA PHE A 123 9.29 -9.87 9.89
C PHE A 123 10.29 -9.61 11.01
N THR A 124 9.88 -9.57 12.27
CA THR A 124 10.81 -9.37 13.40
C THR A 124 11.79 -10.55 13.54
N LEU A 125 11.31 -11.77 13.30
CA LEU A 125 12.07 -13.03 13.37
C LEU A 125 12.97 -13.25 12.14
N ILE A 126 12.47 -13.01 10.93
CA ILE A 126 13.17 -13.29 9.67
C ILE A 126 14.15 -12.17 9.29
N ILE A 127 13.76 -10.90 9.47
CA ILE A 127 14.65 -9.78 9.16
C ILE A 127 15.69 -9.68 10.27
N ARG A 128 16.79 -10.42 10.15
CA ARG A 128 18.01 -10.13 10.94
C ARG A 128 18.51 -8.76 10.52
N GLY A 129 18.68 -7.87 11.50
CA GLY A 129 19.03 -6.47 11.24
C GLY A 129 20.35 -6.40 10.48
N LYS A 130 20.28 -6.14 9.17
CA LYS A 130 21.47 -5.79 8.40
C LYS A 130 21.84 -4.38 8.84
N ALA A 131 22.81 -4.29 9.73
CA ALA A 131 23.32 -3.02 10.23
C ALA A 131 23.96 -2.25 9.06
N LYS A 132 23.39 -1.06 8.79
CA LYS A 132 24.06 0.19 8.37
C LYS A 132 24.97 0.20 7.11
N SER A 133 25.26 -0.92 6.46
CA SER A 133 26.32 -1.00 5.44
C SER A 133 25.81 -1.04 4.00
N ASP A 134 24.62 -1.58 3.73
CA ASP A 134 24.09 -1.70 2.35
C ASP A 134 23.14 -0.57 1.95
N SER A 135 22.59 0.18 2.91
CA SER A 135 21.77 1.37 2.62
C SER A 135 22.58 2.44 1.86
N ALA A 136 23.89 2.53 2.15
CA ALA A 136 24.82 3.39 1.41
C ALA A 136 25.07 2.94 -0.04
N GLN A 137 24.84 1.66 -0.38
CA GLN A 137 24.92 1.17 -1.76
C GLN A 137 23.61 1.38 -2.53
N ALA A 138 22.45 1.31 -1.86
CA ALA A 138 21.17 1.68 -2.44
C ALA A 138 21.10 3.20 -2.73
N GLU A 139 21.63 4.03 -1.82
CA GLU A 139 21.83 5.46 -2.05
C GLU A 139 22.80 5.70 -3.21
N LYS A 140 23.92 4.97 -3.30
CA LYS A 140 24.84 5.10 -4.44
C LYS A 140 24.23 4.67 -5.77
N GLN A 141 23.29 3.72 -5.80
CA GLN A 141 22.60 3.31 -7.05
C GLN A 141 21.45 4.22 -7.46
N THR A 142 20.79 4.89 -6.51
CA THR A 142 19.87 5.99 -6.83
C THR A 142 20.64 7.25 -7.24
N GLN A 143 21.78 7.53 -6.58
CA GLN A 143 22.66 8.65 -6.92
C GLN A 143 23.43 8.46 -8.23
N THR A 144 23.80 7.24 -8.64
CA THR A 144 24.45 7.02 -9.96
C THR A 144 23.49 7.22 -11.14
N VAL A 145 22.16 7.20 -10.93
CA VAL A 145 21.20 7.67 -11.94
C VAL A 145 21.01 9.20 -11.87
N THR A 146 21.39 9.84 -10.76
CA THR A 146 21.17 11.28 -10.52
C THR A 146 22.39 12.15 -10.84
N GLU A 147 23.61 11.60 -10.91
CA GLU A 147 24.80 12.42 -11.19
C GLU A 147 24.95 12.85 -12.65
N ASP A 148 24.25 12.22 -13.61
CA ASP A 148 24.29 12.64 -15.03
C ASP A 148 23.06 13.46 -15.50
N GLU A 149 21.96 13.49 -14.74
CA GLU A 149 20.84 14.39 -15.06
C GLU A 149 21.03 15.75 -14.38
N LYS A 150 21.70 16.64 -15.11
CA LYS A 150 21.62 18.10 -14.97
C LYS A 150 20.26 18.50 -14.41
N ARG A 151 20.25 19.10 -13.21
CA ARG A 151 19.16 19.85 -12.55
C ARG A 151 18.00 20.20 -13.48
N ALA A 152 17.14 19.24 -13.80
CA ALA A 152 15.93 19.52 -14.53
C ALA A 152 15.04 20.30 -13.56
N PRO A 153 14.45 21.44 -13.96
CA PRO A 153 13.57 22.16 -13.08
C PRO A 153 12.41 21.22 -12.71
N LEU A 154 12.25 20.97 -11.40
CA LEU A 154 11.18 20.14 -10.84
C LEU A 154 9.76 20.62 -11.26
N PHE A 155 9.67 21.84 -11.82
CA PHE A 155 8.46 22.47 -12.35
C PHE A 155 8.56 22.81 -13.85
N SER A 156 9.25 21.99 -14.65
CA SER A 156 9.15 22.09 -16.12
C SER A 156 7.71 21.83 -16.56
N GLY A 157 7.22 22.53 -17.60
CA GLY A 157 5.84 22.36 -18.11
C GLY A 157 5.50 20.91 -18.50
N LEU A 158 6.49 20.15 -18.98
CA LEU A 158 6.34 18.72 -19.27
C LEU A 158 6.16 17.89 -17.99
N LEU A 159 6.97 18.14 -16.95
CA LEU A 159 6.84 17.47 -15.65
C LEU A 159 5.49 17.81 -14.97
N CYS A 160 5.04 19.06 -15.09
CA CYS A 160 3.75 19.49 -14.55
C CYS A 160 2.59 18.74 -15.22
N SER A 161 2.66 18.55 -16.55
CA SER A 161 1.70 17.72 -17.30
C SER A 161 1.73 16.25 -16.83
N VAL A 162 2.93 15.67 -16.64
CA VAL A 162 3.09 14.31 -16.12
C VAL A 162 2.51 14.17 -14.70
N TYR A 163 2.76 15.13 -13.81
CA TYR A 163 2.18 15.15 -12.47
C TYR A 163 0.66 15.24 -12.49
N PHE A 164 0.10 16.08 -13.38
CA PHE A 164 -1.34 16.21 -13.54
C PHE A 164 -1.99 14.94 -14.09
N LEU A 165 -1.39 14.33 -15.11
CA LEU A 165 -1.83 13.05 -15.66
C LEU A 165 -1.81 11.94 -14.60
N TYR A 166 -0.74 11.88 -13.81
CA TYR A 166 -0.62 10.92 -12.71
C TYR A 166 -1.68 11.16 -11.64
N PHE A 167 -1.90 12.41 -11.25
CA PHE A 167 -2.97 12.79 -10.32
C PHE A 167 -4.35 12.36 -10.82
N CYS A 168 -4.67 12.66 -12.09
CA CYS A 168 -5.95 12.30 -12.70
C CYS A 168 -6.15 10.78 -12.73
N THR A 169 -5.09 10.03 -13.03
CA THR A 169 -5.10 8.56 -13.07
C THR A 169 -5.33 7.98 -11.68
N CYS A 170 -4.58 8.45 -10.68
CA CYS A 170 -4.77 8.03 -9.30
C CYS A 170 -6.16 8.39 -8.77
N TYR A 171 -6.64 9.60 -9.05
CA TYR A 171 -7.97 10.06 -8.62
C TYR A 171 -9.07 9.18 -9.21
N GLY A 172 -9.04 8.92 -10.53
CA GLY A 172 -10.00 8.04 -11.19
C GLY A 172 -9.99 6.63 -10.61
N TYR A 173 -8.80 6.07 -10.38
CA TYR A 173 -8.65 4.75 -9.76
C TYR A 173 -9.28 4.68 -8.36
N TYR A 174 -8.93 5.62 -7.47
CA TYR A 174 -9.47 5.65 -6.10
C TYR A 174 -10.98 5.91 -6.06
N LEU A 175 -11.50 6.73 -6.98
CA LEU A 175 -12.94 6.97 -7.10
C LEU A 175 -13.66 5.66 -7.43
N ILE A 176 -13.19 4.93 -8.44
CA ILE A 176 -13.77 3.64 -8.81
C ILE A 176 -13.69 2.67 -7.64
N VAL A 177 -12.53 2.47 -7.03
CA VAL A 177 -12.35 1.51 -5.94
C VAL A 177 -13.23 1.81 -4.73
N THR A 178 -13.40 3.09 -4.39
CA THR A 178 -14.14 3.51 -3.19
C THR A 178 -15.65 3.48 -3.41
N TRP A 179 -16.12 3.92 -4.58
CA TRP A 179 -17.54 4.16 -4.82
C TRP A 179 -18.21 3.09 -5.68
N LEU A 180 -17.47 2.32 -6.47
CA LEU A 180 -18.02 1.25 -7.31
C LEU A 180 -18.84 0.23 -6.50
N PRO A 181 -18.39 -0.24 -5.30
CA PRO A 181 -19.19 -1.18 -4.52
C PRO A 181 -20.55 -0.60 -4.12
N SER A 182 -20.58 0.67 -3.70
CA SER A 182 -21.81 1.36 -3.31
C SER A 182 -22.71 1.61 -4.51
N TYR A 183 -22.15 2.02 -5.64
CA TYR A 183 -22.91 2.28 -6.87
C TYR A 183 -23.56 1.00 -7.42
N LEU A 184 -22.83 -0.12 -7.44
CA LEU A 184 -23.38 -1.41 -7.86
C LEU A 184 -24.55 -1.87 -6.97
N GLN A 185 -24.48 -1.56 -5.67
CA GLN A 185 -25.54 -1.87 -4.73
C GLN A 185 -26.77 -0.98 -4.93
N THR A 186 -26.59 0.34 -4.95
CA THR A 186 -27.71 1.30 -4.92
C THR A 186 -28.40 1.47 -6.29
N GLU A 187 -27.62 1.54 -7.37
CA GLU A 187 -28.14 1.90 -8.70
C GLU A 187 -28.34 0.67 -9.61
N ARG A 188 -27.56 -0.39 -9.41
CA ARG A 188 -27.63 -1.62 -10.22
C ARG A 188 -28.33 -2.79 -9.53
N GLY A 189 -28.73 -2.62 -8.26
CA GLY A 189 -29.46 -3.64 -7.50
C GLY A 189 -28.67 -4.94 -7.25
N PHE A 190 -27.34 -4.90 -7.32
CA PHE A 190 -26.52 -6.06 -6.99
C PHE A 190 -26.61 -6.35 -5.49
N ASP A 191 -26.62 -7.64 -5.13
CA ASP A 191 -26.68 -8.09 -3.73
C ASP A 191 -25.58 -9.10 -3.38
N GLY A 192 -25.22 -9.15 -2.10
CA GLY A 192 -24.29 -10.10 -1.52
C GLY A 192 -22.86 -10.06 -2.12
N GLY A 193 -22.26 -11.24 -2.25
CA GLY A 193 -20.86 -11.43 -2.65
C GLY A 193 -20.52 -11.02 -4.09
N ALA A 194 -21.54 -10.83 -4.96
CA ALA A 194 -21.34 -10.43 -6.35
C ALA A 194 -20.71 -9.04 -6.48
N ILE A 195 -20.98 -8.14 -5.53
CA ILE A 195 -20.38 -6.78 -5.49
C ILE A 195 -18.87 -6.85 -5.24
N GLY A 196 -18.45 -7.71 -4.31
CA GLY A 196 -17.04 -7.93 -4.00
C GLY A 196 -16.28 -8.52 -5.18
N LEU A 197 -16.88 -9.50 -5.86
CA LEU A 197 -16.33 -10.11 -7.09
C LEU A 197 -16.21 -9.08 -8.24
N ALA A 198 -17.25 -8.30 -8.49
CA ALA A 198 -17.25 -7.26 -9.52
C ALA A 198 -16.22 -6.15 -9.24
N SER A 199 -16.06 -5.77 -7.97
CA SER A 199 -15.08 -4.75 -7.56
C SER A 199 -13.64 -5.30 -7.61
N ALA A 200 -13.44 -6.57 -7.25
CA ALA A 200 -12.13 -7.23 -7.34
C ALA A 200 -11.65 -7.39 -8.79
N LEU A 201 -12.57 -7.60 -9.75
CA LEU A 201 -12.24 -7.67 -11.18
C LEU A 201 -11.51 -6.40 -11.67
N VAL A 202 -11.85 -5.21 -11.18
CA VAL A 202 -11.15 -3.96 -11.53
C VAL A 202 -9.68 -4.01 -11.08
N ALA A 203 -9.42 -4.53 -9.88
CA ALA A 203 -8.06 -4.68 -9.36
C ALA A 203 -7.28 -5.77 -10.13
N VAL A 204 -7.93 -6.88 -10.49
CA VAL A 204 -7.32 -8.01 -11.21
C VAL A 204 -7.00 -7.65 -12.66
N VAL A 205 -7.86 -6.91 -13.36
CA VAL A 205 -7.60 -6.45 -14.74
C VAL A 205 -6.44 -5.45 -14.80
N GLY A 206 -6.18 -4.72 -13.70
CA GLY A 206 -5.00 -3.85 -13.59
C GLY A 206 -3.66 -4.60 -13.59
N VAL A 207 -3.63 -5.87 -13.17
CA VAL A 207 -2.37 -6.65 -13.04
C VAL A 207 -1.76 -7.03 -14.39
N PRO A 208 -2.51 -7.58 -15.38
CA PRO A 208 -2.00 -7.76 -16.74
C PRO A 208 -1.58 -6.45 -17.39
N GLY A 209 -2.35 -5.36 -17.18
CA GLY A 209 -2.01 -4.05 -17.72
C GLY A 209 -0.62 -3.56 -17.29
N ALA A 210 -0.24 -3.81 -16.04
CA ALA A 210 1.07 -3.46 -15.48
C ALA A 210 2.21 -4.45 -15.82
N LEU A 211 1.88 -5.63 -16.37
CA LEU A 211 2.86 -6.65 -16.78
C LEU A 211 3.19 -6.57 -18.28
N PHE A 212 2.26 -6.09 -19.10
CA PHE A 212 2.40 -5.99 -20.55
C PHE A 212 2.71 -4.58 -21.08
N PHE A 213 2.56 -3.54 -20.25
CA PHE A 213 2.92 -2.14 -20.53
C PHE A 213 3.65 -1.52 -19.33
#